data_AF-A0A7C7QWX4-F1
#
_entry.id   AF-A0A7C7QWX4-F1
#
_cell.length_a   1.000
_cell.length_b   1.000
_cell.length_c   1.000
_cell.angle_alpha   90.00
_cell.angle_beta   90.00
_cell.angle_gamma   90.00
#
_symmetry.space_group_name_H-M   'P 1'
#
loop_
_entity.id
_entity.type
_entity.pdbx_description
1 polymer ?
#
loop_
_entity_poly.entity_id
_entity_poly.type
_entity_poly.pdbx_seq_one_letter_code
_entity_poly.pdbx_strand_id
1 'polypeptide(L)'
;MEVIKEDIRERRFINLLIGHGIRAGEYLPHKYGFKAGRYESIFIVSEFIERGFIGLIGILMIYFSYFKRIIFFRFIENEDLYKLILAVPLGLHLVQTVFTYFWDALLPMYLLLFKISEILEDRR
;
A
#
# COMPACT_ATOMS: atom_id res chain seq x y z
N MET A 1 -4.25 -7.99 17.25
CA MET A 1 -2.83 -7.81 17.67
C MET A 1 -2.22 -9.06 18.30
N GLU A 2 -2.99 -10.12 18.57
CA GLU A 2 -2.47 -11.33 19.23
C GLU A 2 -1.58 -12.21 18.34
N VAL A 3 -1.82 -12.24 17.03
CA VAL A 3 -0.97 -12.94 16.04
C VAL A 3 0.46 -12.41 16.08
N ILE A 4 0.64 -11.08 16.00
CA ILE A 4 1.95 -10.42 16.08
C ILE A 4 2.63 -10.72 17.42
N LYS A 5 1.88 -10.74 18.53
CA LYS A 5 2.42 -11.08 19.86
C LYS A 5 2.88 -12.55 19.93
N GLU A 6 2.14 -13.45 19.28
CA GLU A 6 2.49 -14.86 19.17
C GLU A 6 3.76 -15.03 18.32
N ASP A 7 3.86 -14.35 17.18
CA ASP A 7 5.06 -14.41 16.33
C ASP A 7 6.31 -13.84 17.01
N ILE A 8 6.17 -12.77 17.81
CA ILE A 8 7.27 -12.23 18.62
C ILE A 8 7.70 -13.24 19.68
N ARG A 9 6.73 -13.89 20.35
CA ARG A 9 7.00 -14.89 21.39
C ARG A 9 7.69 -16.13 20.82
N GLU A 10 7.22 -16.61 19.68
CA GLU A 10 7.72 -17.80 18.97
C GLU A 10 8.93 -17.49 18.07
N ARG A 11 9.44 -16.25 18.07
CA ARG A 11 10.58 -15.79 17.26
C ARG A 11 10.40 -16.03 15.75
N ARG A 12 9.15 -15.93 15.25
CA ARG A 12 8.79 -16.10 13.84
C ARG A 12 9.05 -14.82 13.03
N PHE A 13 10.30 -14.37 13.01
CA PHE A 13 10.69 -13.09 12.39
C PHE A 13 10.44 -13.04 10.89
N ILE A 14 10.52 -14.17 10.19
CA ILE A 14 10.24 -14.25 8.74
C ILE A 14 8.78 -13.86 8.46
N ASN A 15 7.84 -14.37 9.25
CA ASN A 15 6.42 -14.07 9.10
C ASN A 15 6.11 -12.60 9.42
N LEU A 16 6.84 -11.99 10.35
CA LEU A 16 6.72 -10.56 10.65
C LEU A 16 7.27 -9.68 9.51
N LEU A 17 8.33 -10.13 8.83
CA LEU A 17 8.98 -9.39 7.75
C LEU A 17 8.23 -9.49 6.42
N ILE A 18 7.83 -10.70 6.04
CA ILE A 18 7.26 -11.02 4.72
C ILE A 18 5.74 -11.20 4.77
N GLY A 19 5.18 -11.40 5.96
CA GLY A 19 3.77 -11.67 6.15
C GLY A 19 3.46 -13.16 6.11
N HIS A 20 2.22 -13.49 6.43
CA HIS A 20 1.66 -14.83 6.36
C HIS A 20 1.09 -15.13 4.96
N GLY A 21 0.83 -14.09 4.14
CA GLY A 21 0.28 -14.21 2.79
C GLY A 21 -1.23 -14.01 2.71
N ILE A 22 -1.79 -14.19 1.51
CA ILE A 22 -3.13 -13.71 1.05
C ILE A 22 -4.32 -14.40 1.77
N ARG A 23 -4.07 -15.36 2.67
CA ARG A 23 -5.12 -16.14 3.36
C ARG A 23 -4.83 -16.39 4.83
N ALA A 24 -4.14 -15.45 5.49
CA ALA A 24 -3.80 -15.56 6.90
C ALA A 24 -5.00 -15.96 7.78
N GLY A 25 -6.20 -15.44 7.49
CA GLY A 25 -7.42 -15.78 8.23
C GLY A 25 -7.92 -17.23 8.11
N GLU A 26 -7.50 -18.01 7.10
CA GLU A 26 -7.97 -19.40 6.89
C GLU A 26 -7.23 -20.41 7.77
N TYR A 27 -5.94 -20.18 8.05
CA TYR A 27 -5.10 -21.10 8.82
C TYR A 27 -4.59 -20.51 10.14
N LEU A 28 -4.73 -19.20 10.37
CA LEU A 28 -4.55 -18.64 11.70
C LEU A 28 -5.67 -19.16 12.61
N PRO A 29 -5.35 -19.55 13.85
CA PRO A 29 -6.32 -20.20 14.73
C PRO A 29 -7.55 -19.31 14.95
N HIS A 30 -8.74 -19.91 14.85
CA HIS A 30 -10.05 -19.24 14.83
C HIS A 30 -10.36 -18.33 16.04
N LYS A 31 -9.56 -18.40 17.11
CA LYS A 31 -9.53 -17.40 18.21
C LYS A 31 -9.32 -15.96 17.69
N TYR A 32 -8.78 -15.80 16.47
CA TYR A 32 -8.50 -14.52 15.83
C TYR A 32 -9.46 -14.16 14.68
N GLY A 33 -10.44 -15.02 14.36
CA GLY A 33 -11.39 -14.79 13.27
C GLY A 33 -12.53 -13.83 13.66
N PHE A 34 -12.93 -12.96 12.72
CA PHE A 34 -14.11 -12.08 12.60
C PHE A 34 -14.66 -11.27 13.81
N LYS A 35 -14.35 -11.62 15.07
CA LYS A 35 -14.82 -10.94 16.29
C LYS A 35 -13.96 -9.73 16.70
N ALA A 36 -12.84 -9.47 16.03
CA ALA A 36 -11.95 -8.33 16.30
C ALA A 36 -12.34 -7.03 15.54
N GLY A 37 -13.60 -6.91 15.12
CA GLY A 37 -14.11 -5.87 14.24
C GLY A 37 -14.49 -4.55 14.91
N ARG A 38 -13.57 -3.86 15.60
CA ARG A 38 -13.80 -2.43 15.90
C ARG A 38 -12.64 -1.52 15.49
N TYR A 39 -12.86 -0.98 14.28
CA TYR A 39 -12.66 0.38 13.78
C TYR A 39 -11.23 0.99 13.88
N GLU A 40 -10.73 1.33 12.68
CA GLU A 40 -9.59 2.20 12.33
C GLU A 40 -8.17 1.60 12.37
N SER A 41 -7.85 0.62 13.22
CA SER A 41 -6.51 0.00 13.23
C SER A 41 -6.39 -1.33 12.45
N ILE A 42 -7.48 -1.82 11.85
CA ILE A 42 -7.52 -3.15 11.22
C ILE A 42 -6.77 -3.15 9.88
N PHE A 43 -6.82 -2.07 9.11
CA PHE A 43 -6.20 -2.03 7.80
C PHE A 43 -4.69 -2.24 7.84
N ILE A 44 -3.98 -1.43 8.64
CA ILE A 44 -2.52 -1.51 8.76
C ILE A 44 -2.09 -2.86 9.37
N VAL A 45 -2.86 -3.36 10.34
CA VAL A 45 -2.56 -4.64 11.00
C VAL A 45 -2.87 -5.81 10.08
N SER A 46 -3.94 -5.78 9.30
CA SER A 46 -4.29 -6.79 8.30
C SER A 46 -3.24 -6.83 7.21
N GLU A 47 -2.87 -5.67 6.69
CA GLU A 47 -1.85 -5.55 5.65
C GLU A 47 -0.47 -6.01 6.15
N PHE A 48 -0.12 -5.67 7.39
CA PHE A 48 1.08 -6.17 8.04
C PHE A 48 1.05 -7.69 8.21
N ILE A 49 -0.09 -8.27 8.56
CA ILE A 49 -0.22 -9.72 8.70
C ILE A 49 -0.11 -10.41 7.33
N GLU A 50 -0.68 -9.82 6.28
CA GLU A 50 -0.69 -10.41 4.93
C GLU A 50 0.63 -10.22 4.17
N ARG A 51 1.20 -9.02 4.20
CA ARG A 51 2.37 -8.60 3.40
C ARG A 51 3.64 -8.34 4.21
N GLY A 52 3.54 -8.42 5.54
CA GLY A 52 4.66 -8.20 6.44
C GLY A 52 5.08 -6.73 6.52
N PHE A 53 6.11 -6.50 7.33
CA PHE A 53 6.73 -5.19 7.50
C PHE A 53 7.27 -4.61 6.19
N ILE A 54 7.90 -5.45 5.36
CA ILE A 54 8.53 -5.01 4.10
C ILE A 54 7.46 -4.55 3.11
N GLY A 55 6.37 -5.32 2.95
CA GLY A 55 5.28 -4.94 2.08
C GLY A 55 4.60 -3.64 2.52
N LEU A 56 4.35 -3.51 3.83
CA LEU A 56 3.76 -2.30 4.39
C LEU A 56 4.64 -1.06 4.17
N ILE A 57 5.96 -1.17 4.38
CA ILE A 57 6.89 -0.06 4.08
C ILE A 57 6.85 0.29 2.59
N GLY A 58 6.88 -0.70 1.69
CA GLY A 58 6.85 -0.46 0.25
C GLY A 58 5.62 0.33 -0.17
N ILE A 59 4.46 -0.04 0.37
CA ILE A 59 3.20 0.68 0.16
C ILE A 59 3.28 2.12 0.68
N LEU A 60 3.72 2.31 1.93
CA LEU A 60 3.84 3.64 2.53
C LEU A 60 4.82 4.53 1.74
N MET A 61 5.89 3.96 1.20
CA MET A 61 6.82 4.68 0.33
C MET A 61 6.19 5.13 -0.98
N ILE A 62 5.34 4.28 -1.60
CA ILE A 62 4.58 4.65 -2.81
C ILE A 62 3.65 5.82 -2.51
N TYR A 63 2.89 5.76 -1.40
CA TYR A 63 2.01 6.85 -0.98
C TYR A 63 2.80 8.13 -0.76
N PHE A 64 3.88 8.04 0.02
CA PHE A 64 4.71 9.19 0.33
C PHE A 64 5.28 9.82 -0.94
N SER A 65 5.84 9.02 -1.85
CA SER A 65 6.40 9.51 -3.12
C SER A 65 5.34 10.21 -3.97
N TYR A 66 4.18 9.57 -4.13
CA TYR A 66 3.06 10.12 -4.90
C TYR A 66 2.57 11.46 -4.33
N PHE A 67 2.18 11.48 -3.05
CA PHE A 67 1.60 12.68 -2.44
C PHE A 67 2.63 13.79 -2.30
N LYS A 68 3.90 13.47 -2.00
CA LYS A 68 4.99 14.45 -2.06
C LYS A 68 5.04 15.10 -3.44
N ARG A 69 5.04 14.32 -4.52
CA ARG A 69 5.09 14.84 -5.89
C ARG A 69 3.89 15.75 -6.19
N ILE A 70 2.67 15.35 -5.83
CA ILE A 70 1.46 16.16 -6.04
C ILE A 70 1.50 17.46 -5.23
N ILE A 71 1.94 17.44 -3.97
CA ILE A 71 2.01 18.63 -3.10
C ILE A 71 3.04 19.63 -3.62
N PHE A 72 4.18 19.17 -4.13
CA PHE A 72 5.24 20.03 -4.65
C PHE A 72 5.08 20.35 -6.14
N PHE A 73 4.06 19.81 -6.82
CA PHE A 73 3.82 20.04 -8.23
C PHE A 73 3.49 21.51 -8.50
N ARG A 74 4.14 22.10 -9.51
CA ARG A 74 3.88 23.46 -9.98
C ARG A 74 3.57 23.41 -11.47
N PHE A 75 2.49 24.06 -11.87
CA PHE A 75 2.17 24.26 -13.28
C PHE A 75 3.09 25.35 -13.85
N ILE A 76 4.04 24.96 -14.69
CA ILE A 76 4.95 25.89 -15.37
C ILE A 76 4.62 25.92 -16.86
N GLU A 77 4.24 24.79 -17.46
CA GLU A 77 3.94 24.67 -18.88
C GLU A 77 2.70 23.81 -19.17
N ASN A 78 2.17 23.92 -20.40
CA ASN A 78 1.00 23.13 -20.83
C ASN A 78 1.27 21.62 -20.82
N GLU A 79 2.52 21.19 -20.99
CA GLU A 79 2.92 19.78 -20.91
C GLU A 79 2.71 19.17 -19.51
N ASP A 80 2.69 20.01 -18.47
CA ASP A 80 2.47 19.60 -17.09
C ASP A 80 1.02 19.11 -16.88
N LEU A 81 0.07 19.56 -17.71
CA LEU A 81 -1.30 19.06 -17.70
C LEU A 81 -1.34 17.56 -18.04
N TYR A 82 -0.57 17.10 -19.03
CA TYR A 82 -0.51 15.69 -19.39
C TYR A 82 0.13 14.85 -18.29
N LYS A 83 1.18 15.36 -17.63
CA LYS A 83 1.81 14.68 -16.48
C LYS A 83 0.84 14.50 -15.33
N LEU A 84 0.04 15.53 -15.05
CA LEU A 84 -0.99 15.48 -14.01
C LEU A 84 -2.10 14.50 -14.38
N ILE A 85 -2.59 14.53 -15.62
CA ILE A 85 -3.61 13.58 -16.11
C ILE A 85 -3.14 12.13 -15.98
N LEU A 86 -1.86 11.84 -16.23
CA LEU A 86 -1.30 10.49 -16.04
C LEU A 86 -1.12 10.12 -14.56
N ALA A 87 -0.91 11.10 -13.68
CA ALA A 87 -0.73 10.88 -12.24
C ALA A 87 -2.05 10.78 -11.47
N VAL A 88 -3.13 11.43 -11.93
CA VAL A 88 -4.45 11.42 -11.26
C VAL A 88 -5.04 10.00 -11.11
N PRO A 89 -5.01 9.12 -12.13
CA PRO A 89 -5.47 7.74 -11.98
C PRO A 89 -4.77 7.00 -10.84
N LEU A 90 -3.44 7.13 -10.72
CA LEU A 90 -2.73 6.51 -9.59
C LEU A 90 -3.23 7.06 -8.26
N GLY A 91 -3.48 8.37 -8.15
CA GLY A 91 -4.00 8.97 -6.92
C GLY A 91 -5.37 8.43 -6.52
N LEU A 92 -6.29 8.32 -7.49
CA LEU A 92 -7.61 7.74 -7.24
C LEU A 92 -7.50 6.29 -6.75
N HIS A 93 -6.58 5.51 -7.32
CA HIS A 93 -6.34 4.13 -6.89
C HIS A 93 -5.63 4.01 -5.55
N LEU A 94 -4.69 4.90 -5.25
CA LEU A 94 -4.08 4.98 -3.91
C LEU A 94 -5.14 5.36 -2.86
N VAL A 95 -6.11 6.21 -3.17
CA VAL A 95 -7.22 6.48 -2.24
C VAL A 95 -8.14 5.25 -2.13
N GLN A 96 -8.47 4.62 -3.26
CA GLN A 96 -9.33 3.42 -3.30
C GLN A 96 -8.72 2.24 -2.52
N THR A 97 -7.40 2.04 -2.61
CA THR A 97 -6.70 0.96 -1.93
C THR A 97 -6.77 1.05 -0.40
N VAL A 98 -7.00 2.24 0.17
CA VAL A 98 -7.31 2.41 1.61
C VAL A 98 -8.62 1.71 1.98
N PHE A 99 -9.60 1.70 1.06
CA PHE A 99 -10.90 1.08 1.28
C PHE A 99 -10.94 -0.40 0.88
N THR A 100 -10.03 -0.83 -0.02
CA THR A 100 -9.99 -2.22 -0.52
C THR A 100 -8.90 -3.08 0.11
N TYR A 101 -8.26 -2.64 1.20
CA TYR A 101 -7.17 -3.41 1.85
C TYR A 101 -6.05 -3.75 0.87
N PHE A 102 -5.67 -2.77 0.03
CA PHE A 102 -4.66 -2.94 -1.03
C PHE A 102 -4.92 -4.07 -2.04
N TRP A 103 -6.12 -4.63 -2.03
CA TRP A 103 -6.53 -5.66 -2.96
C TRP A 103 -6.96 -4.98 -4.25
N ASP A 104 -5.98 -4.68 -5.09
CA ASP A 104 -6.19 -4.06 -6.39
C ASP A 104 -5.26 -4.68 -7.43
N ALA A 105 -5.87 -5.39 -8.38
CA ALA A 105 -5.17 -6.02 -9.49
C ALA A 105 -4.63 -5.01 -10.51
N LEU A 106 -5.14 -3.78 -10.52
CA LEU A 106 -4.75 -2.74 -11.46
C LEU A 106 -3.62 -1.85 -10.93
N LEU A 107 -3.26 -1.97 -9.64
CA LEU A 107 -2.17 -1.21 -9.02
C LEU A 107 -0.86 -1.22 -9.84
N PRO A 108 -0.40 -2.37 -10.42
CA PRO A 108 0.81 -2.39 -11.25
C PRO A 108 0.73 -1.49 -12.49
N MET A 109 -0.44 -1.43 -13.13
CA MET A 109 -0.67 -0.58 -14.30
C MET A 109 -0.55 0.90 -13.93
N TYR A 110 -1.12 1.30 -12.79
CA TYR A 110 -1.07 2.69 -12.33
C TYR A 110 0.33 3.12 -11.88
N LEU A 111 1.09 2.22 -11.26
CA LEU A 111 2.50 2.46 -10.94
C LEU A 111 3.32 2.69 -12.22
N LEU A 112 3.02 1.95 -13.28
CA LEU A 112 3.69 2.11 -14.58
C LEU A 112 3.35 3.46 -15.23
N LEU A 113 2.08 3.88 -15.22
CA LEU A 113 1.66 5.19 -15.70
C LEU A 113 2.31 6.34 -14.93
N PHE A 114 2.39 6.21 -13.60
CA PHE A 114 3.10 7.17 -12.78
C PHE A 114 4.59 7.22 -13.08
N LYS A 115 5.23 6.06 -13.30
CA LYS A 115 6.64 6.01 -13.66
C LYS A 115 6.91 6.68 -15.02
N ILE A 116 6.03 6.49 -16.00
CA ILE A 116 6.10 7.20 -17.28
C ILE A 116 6.01 8.71 -17.03
N SER A 117 5.08 9.15 -16.18
CA SER A 117 4.95 10.56 -15.81
C SER A 117 6.22 11.11 -15.15
N GLU A 118 6.92 10.35 -14.31
CA GLU A 118 8.22 10.76 -13.73
C GLU A 118 9.31 10.90 -14.81
N ILE A 119 9.42 9.92 -15.72
CA ILE A 119 10.43 9.92 -16.80
C ILE A 119 10.23 11.12 -17.74
N LEU A 120 8.98 11.52 -17.99
CA LEU A 120 8.66 12.71 -18.79
C LEU A 120 9.05 14.02 -18.08
N GLU A 121 9.21 14.00 -16.76
CA GLU A 121 9.65 15.15 -15.96
C GLU A 121 11.17 15.27 -15.93
N ASP A 122 11.89 14.15 -15.75
CA ASP A 122 13.36 14.08 -15.68
C ASP A 122 14.10 14.42 -17.00
N ARG A 123 13.38 14.55 -18.12
CA ARG A 123 13.98 14.91 -19.43
C ARG A 123 14.15 16.42 -19.65
N ARG A 124 13.93 17.26 -18.63
CA ARG A 124 14.26 18.69 -18.62
C ARG A 124 15.49 18.97 -17.77
#